data_AF-A0A349YQ65-F1
#
_entry.id   AF-A0A349YQ65-F1
#
_cell.length_a   1.000
_cell.length_b   1.000
_cell.length_c   1.000
_cell.angle_alpha   90.00
_cell.angle_beta   90.00
_cell.angle_gamma   90.00
#
_symmetry.space_group_name_H-M   'P 1'
#
loop_
_entity.id
_entity.type
_entity.pdbx_description
1 polymer ?
#
loop_
_entity_poly.entity_id
_entity_poly.type
_entity_poly.pdbx_seq_one_letter_code
_entity_poly.pdbx_strand_id
1 'polypeptide(L)'
;MEGLLMELHTNSVLQLVCVMTVIDTIFGVLRAWKQHTFNSSFGIDGAIRKIGIMMGTLSLFAIDYLLGINFLPFIPEDYLQVIHLTDVGLTEVFGIMFIVYEATSVLKNMLLIGIPIPKNIRTRLEAWLAKNTEEIHDEKG
;
A
#
# COMPACT_ATOMS: atom_id res chain seq x y z
N MET A 1 10.71 23.91 8.86
CA MET A 1 9.59 22.98 9.17
C MET A 1 8.45 23.17 8.20
N GLU A 2 8.04 24.40 7.88
CA GLU A 2 6.96 24.68 6.91
C GLU A 2 7.27 24.24 5.47
N GLY A 3 8.50 24.40 4.98
CA GLY A 3 8.89 23.95 3.63
C GLY A 3 8.71 22.44 3.41
N LEU A 4 9.10 21.64 4.41
CA LEU A 4 8.99 20.17 4.36
C LEU A 4 7.52 19.73 4.39
N LEU A 5 6.66 20.42 5.15
CA LEU A 5 5.21 20.15 5.17
C LEU A 5 4.54 20.50 3.84
N MET A 6 4.97 21.58 3.20
CA MET A 6 4.43 22.02 1.90
C MET A 6 4.81 21.05 0.78
N GLU A 7 6.05 20.54 0.81
CA GLU A 7 6.55 19.54 -0.14
C GLU A 7 5.90 18.17 0.08
N LEU A 8 5.64 17.80 1.34
CA LEU A 8 4.90 16.59 1.71
C LEU A 8 3.44 16.64 1.23
N HIS A 9 2.80 17.83 1.25
CA HIS A 9 1.48 18.03 0.69
C HIS A 9 1.48 18.01 -0.85
N THR A 10 2.62 18.15 -1.50
CA THR A 10 2.71 18.17 -2.97
C THR A 10 3.03 16.78 -3.54
N ASN A 11 3.67 15.91 -2.77
CA ASN A 11 4.03 14.58 -3.22
C ASN A 11 2.80 13.67 -3.40
N SER A 12 2.42 13.44 -4.66
CA SER A 12 1.24 12.65 -5.02
C SER A 12 1.35 11.18 -4.61
N VAL A 13 2.56 10.60 -4.58
CA VAL A 13 2.76 9.21 -4.15
C VAL A 13 2.51 9.07 -2.66
N LEU A 14 3.03 10.00 -1.86
CA LEU A 14 2.85 10.00 -0.40
C LEU A 14 1.37 10.20 -0.02
N GLN A 15 0.66 11.09 -0.72
CA GLN A 15 -0.80 11.21 -0.60
C GLN A 15 -1.52 9.91 -0.93
N LEU A 16 -1.13 9.22 -2.01
CA LEU A 16 -1.78 7.99 -2.45
C LEU A 16 -1.51 6.83 -1.48
N VAL A 17 -0.30 6.72 -0.93
CA VAL A 17 0.04 5.77 0.15
C VAL A 17 -0.85 6.04 1.37
N CYS A 18 -0.99 7.30 1.80
CA CYS A 18 -1.88 7.69 2.90
C CYS A 18 -3.33 7.27 2.64
N VAL A 19 -3.88 7.62 1.47
CA VAL A 19 -5.26 7.30 1.10
C VAL A 19 -5.49 5.79 1.08
N MET A 20 -4.59 5.02 0.46
CA MET A 20 -4.69 3.56 0.41
C MET A 20 -4.63 2.93 1.81
N THR A 21 -3.74 3.42 2.66
CA THR A 21 -3.59 2.95 4.05
C THR A 21 -4.88 3.19 4.85
N VAL A 22 -5.49 4.38 4.72
CA VAL A 22 -6.77 4.72 5.37
C VAL A 22 -7.89 3.81 4.87
N ILE A 23 -7.98 3.61 3.55
CA ILE A 23 -8.97 2.72 2.95
C ILE A 23 -8.82 1.28 3.48
N ASP A 24 -7.59 0.76 3.56
CA ASP A 24 -7.36 -0.58 4.10
C ASP A 24 -7.71 -0.70 5.57
N THR A 25 -7.40 0.33 6.38
CA THR A 25 -7.81 0.33 7.79
C THR A 25 -9.33 0.30 7.93
N ILE A 26 -10.06 1.07 7.12
CA ILE A 26 -11.54 1.06 7.13
C ILE A 26 -12.06 -0.33 6.76
N PHE A 27 -11.60 -0.91 5.65
CA PHE A 27 -12.03 -2.26 5.25
C PHE A 27 -11.58 -3.35 6.24
N GLY A 28 -10.40 -3.21 6.85
CA GLY A 28 -9.90 -4.11 7.90
C GLY A 28 -10.81 -4.10 9.13
N VAL A 29 -11.23 -2.92 9.60
CA VAL A 29 -12.16 -2.77 10.73
C VAL A 29 -13.55 -3.29 10.38
N LEU A 30 -14.07 -2.99 9.18
CA LEU A 30 -15.36 -3.52 8.72
C LEU A 30 -15.37 -5.04 8.64
N ARG A 31 -14.26 -5.66 8.20
CA ARG A 31 -14.08 -7.11 8.20
C ARG A 31 -14.10 -7.67 9.62
N ALA A 32 -13.32 -7.09 10.54
CA ALA A 32 -13.25 -7.53 11.93
C ALA A 32 -14.62 -7.44 12.63
N TRP A 33 -15.38 -6.39 12.32
CA TRP A 33 -16.75 -6.23 12.80
C TRP A 33 -17.69 -7.30 12.23
N LYS A 34 -17.65 -7.55 10.91
CA LYS A 34 -18.48 -8.58 10.26
C LYS A 34 -18.17 -10.00 10.75
N GLN A 35 -16.91 -10.32 10.96
CA GLN A 35 -16.48 -11.66 11.38
C GLN A 35 -16.62 -11.87 12.90
N HIS A 36 -16.99 -10.84 13.67
CA HIS A 36 -17.03 -10.81 15.14
C HIS A 36 -15.71 -11.26 15.82
N THR A 37 -14.62 -11.35 15.06
CA THR A 37 -13.29 -11.75 15.49
C THR A 37 -12.41 -10.52 15.64
N PHE A 38 -12.73 -9.66 16.60
CA PHE A 38 -11.74 -8.72 17.14
C PHE A 38 -10.77 -9.48 18.04
N ASN A 39 -10.01 -10.41 17.46
CA ASN A 39 -8.88 -10.97 18.17
C ASN A 39 -7.80 -9.87 18.27
N SER A 40 -7.31 -9.61 19.47
CA SER A 40 -6.31 -8.57 19.71
C SER A 40 -5.07 -8.78 18.84
N SER A 41 -4.60 -10.01 18.64
CA SER A 41 -3.46 -10.30 17.76
C SER A 41 -3.69 -9.91 16.29
N PHE A 42 -4.83 -10.28 15.69
CA PHE A 42 -5.09 -9.98 14.27
C PHE A 42 -5.24 -8.48 14.00
N GLY A 43 -5.83 -7.75 14.96
CA GLY A 43 -5.95 -6.29 14.90
C GLY A 43 -4.63 -5.56 15.18
N ILE A 44 -3.84 -6.03 16.16
CA ILE A 44 -2.55 -5.44 16.53
C ILE A 44 -1.53 -5.65 15.41
N ASP A 45 -1.44 -6.85 14.82
CA ASP A 45 -0.51 -7.13 13.72
C ASP A 45 -0.85 -6.28 12.49
N GLY A 46 -2.15 -6.10 12.22
CA GLY A 46 -2.65 -5.18 11.20
C GLY A 46 -2.22 -3.74 11.47
N ALA A 47 -2.41 -3.24 12.70
CA ALA A 47 -2.06 -1.88 13.09
C ALA A 47 -0.54 -1.63 13.03
N ILE A 48 0.28 -2.55 13.53
CA ILE A 48 1.76 -2.45 13.48
C ILE A 48 2.23 -2.36 12.03
N ARG A 49 1.66 -3.17 11.14
CA ARG A 49 1.98 -3.14 9.70
C ARG A 49 1.68 -1.78 9.06
N LYS A 50 0.54 -1.16 9.38
CA LYS A 50 0.18 0.17 8.88
C LYS A 50 1.13 1.25 9.38
N ILE A 51 1.45 1.22 10.67
CA ILE A 51 2.40 2.15 11.27
C ILE A 51 3.78 2.00 10.62
N GLY A 52 4.22 0.76 10.35
CA GLY A 52 5.47 0.49 9.65
C GLY A 52 5.52 1.08 8.23
N ILE A 53 4.44 0.94 7.46
CA ILE A 53 4.35 1.50 6.10
C ILE A 53 4.36 3.03 6.13
N MET A 54 3.62 3.65 7.06
CA MET A 54 3.61 5.10 7.23
C MET A 54 4.97 5.65 7.64
N MET A 55 5.59 5.05 8.66
CA MET A 55 6.92 5.46 9.14
C MET A 55 7.99 5.24 8.07
N GLY A 56 7.96 4.10 7.36
CA GLY A 56 8.88 3.80 6.28
C GLY A 56 8.78 4.80 5.13
N THR A 57 7.56 5.13 4.70
CA THR A 57 7.33 6.11 3.63
C THR A 57 7.82 7.51 4.02
N LEU A 58 7.57 7.94 5.26
CA LEU A 58 8.06 9.22 5.77
C LEU A 58 9.58 9.27 5.88
N SER A 59 10.22 8.17 6.31
CA SER A 59 11.68 8.09 6.38
C SER A 59 12.32 8.13 4.99
N LEU A 60 11.72 7.46 3.99
CA LEU A 60 12.20 7.52 2.60
C LEU A 60 12.09 8.94 2.03
N PHE A 61 10.98 9.62 2.28
CA PHE A 61 10.80 11.01 1.88
C PHE A 61 11.85 11.94 2.51
N ALA A 62 12.14 11.75 3.80
CA ALA A 62 13.19 12.50 4.46
C ALA A 62 14.58 12.22 3.87
N ILE A 63 14.87 10.98 3.48
CA ILE A 63 16.13 10.59 2.85
C ILE A 63 16.26 11.22 1.46
N ASP A 64 15.21 11.17 0.63
CA ASP A 64 15.21 11.79 -0.69
C ASP A 64 15.42 13.30 -0.60
N TYR A 65 14.76 13.96 0.36
CA TYR A 65 14.93 15.40 0.61
C TYR A 65 16.36 15.74 1.07
N LEU A 66 16.97 14.91 1.92
CA LEU A 66 18.32 15.16 2.45
C LEU A 66 19.44 14.86 1.43
N LEU A 67 19.26 13.82 0.61
CA LEU A 67 20.29 13.33 -0.30
C LEU A 67 20.08 13.76 -1.75
N GLY A 68 18.92 14.35 -2.09
CA GLY A 68 18.59 14.78 -3.45
C GLY A 68 18.60 13.63 -4.44
N ILE A 69 18.14 12.45 -4.01
CA ILE A 69 18.20 11.23 -4.84
C ILE A 69 17.23 11.36 -6.00
N ASN A 70 17.76 11.13 -7.21
CA ASN A 70 16.96 11.12 -8.42
C ASN A 70 17.34 9.92 -9.32
N PHE A 71 16.37 9.04 -9.54
CA PHE A 71 16.44 7.86 -10.40
C PHE A 71 15.99 8.13 -11.83
N LEU A 72 15.53 9.34 -12.16
CA LEU A 72 15.19 9.71 -13.54
C LEU A 72 16.28 9.33 -14.56
N PRO A 73 17.59 9.51 -14.27
CA PRO A 73 18.66 9.12 -15.20
C PRO A 73 18.77 7.62 -15.47
N PHE A 74 18.14 6.78 -14.65
CA PHE A 74 18.15 5.32 -14.80
C PHE A 74 16.96 4.82 -15.64
N ILE A 75 15.96 5.67 -15.91
CA ILE A 75 14.79 5.33 -16.71
C ILE A 75 15.03 5.74 -18.17
N PRO A 76 14.82 4.84 -19.16
CA PRO A 76 14.94 5.19 -20.57
C PRO A 76 13.96 6.30 -20.97
N GLU A 77 14.44 7.24 -21.79
CA GLU A 77 13.69 8.44 -22.21
C GLU A 77 12.35 8.13 -22.90
N ASP A 78 12.26 6.98 -23.59
CA ASP A 78 11.03 6.50 -24.25
C ASP A 78 9.85 6.32 -23.26
N TYR A 79 10.16 5.94 -22.02
CA TYR A 79 9.14 5.78 -20.98
C TYR A 79 8.81 7.13 -20.33
N LEU A 80 9.82 7.98 -20.10
CA LEU A 80 9.66 9.30 -19.48
C LEU A 80 8.75 10.26 -20.26
N GLN A 81 8.63 10.10 -21.59
CA GLN A 81 7.72 10.92 -22.40
C GLN A 81 6.23 10.58 -22.16
N VAL A 82 5.94 9.36 -21.67
CA VAL A 82 4.57 8.91 -21.38
C VAL A 82 4.17 9.25 -19.94
N ILE A 83 5.09 9.01 -19.01
CA ILE A 83 4.96 9.30 -17.59
C ILE A 83 5.63 10.65 -17.35
N HIS A 84 4.85 11.74 -17.30
CA HIS A 84 5.30 13.12 -17.05
C HIS A 84 5.83 13.28 -15.60
N LEU A 85 6.83 12.49 -15.23
CA LEU A 85 7.50 12.50 -13.93
C LEU A 85 8.72 13.41 -14.05
N THR A 86 8.72 14.49 -13.29
CA THR A 86 9.83 15.47 -13.28
C THR A 86 10.98 15.03 -12.39
N ASP A 87 10.72 14.23 -11.36
CA ASP A 87 11.72 13.63 -10.47
C ASP A 87 11.18 12.29 -9.94
N VAL A 88 12.08 11.32 -9.76
CA VAL A 88 11.74 10.00 -9.19
C VAL A 88 12.78 9.68 -8.12
N GLY A 89 12.45 9.83 -6.85
CA GLY A 89 13.28 9.44 -5.71
C GLY A 89 13.00 8.01 -5.23
N LEU A 90 13.58 7.65 -4.09
CA LEU A 90 13.28 6.37 -3.42
C LEU A 90 11.80 6.29 -3.01
N THR A 91 11.21 7.43 -2.63
CA THR A 91 9.82 7.57 -2.18
C THR A 91 8.86 7.17 -3.28
N GLU A 92 9.08 7.59 -4.52
CA GLU A 92 8.25 7.17 -5.65
C GLU A 92 8.38 5.66 -5.91
N VAL A 93 9.60 5.14 -5.95
CA VAL A 93 9.87 3.73 -6.26
C VAL A 93 9.27 2.80 -5.21
N PHE A 94 9.59 3.01 -3.93
CA PHE A 94 9.08 2.19 -2.83
C PHE A 94 7.63 2.52 -2.48
N GLY A 95 7.20 3.77 -2.67
CA GLY A 95 5.81 4.18 -2.48
C GLY A 95 4.87 3.42 -3.40
N ILE A 96 5.23 3.23 -4.68
CA ILE A 96 4.45 2.37 -5.60
C ILE A 96 4.36 0.93 -5.07
N MET A 97 5.45 0.38 -4.53
CA MET A 97 5.41 -0.97 -3.92
C MET A 97 4.47 -1.03 -2.72
N PHE A 98 4.51 -0.02 -1.84
CA PHE A 98 3.58 0.07 -0.71
C PHE A 98 2.13 0.23 -1.17
N ILE A 99 1.87 1.02 -2.21
CA ILE A 99 0.53 1.18 -2.80
C ILE A 99 0.01 -0.16 -3.33
N VAL A 100 0.83 -0.91 -4.06
CA VAL A 100 0.46 -2.23 -4.56
C VAL A 100 0.16 -3.16 -3.40
N TYR A 101 1.03 -3.20 -2.39
CA TYR A 101 0.83 -4.03 -1.20
C TYR A 101 -0.47 -3.68 -0.47
N GLU A 102 -0.74 -2.40 -0.24
CA GLU A 102 -1.97 -1.90 0.37
C GLU A 102 -3.21 -2.25 -0.47
N ALA A 103 -3.14 -2.11 -1.79
CA ALA A 103 -4.22 -2.50 -2.68
C ALA A 103 -4.54 -3.99 -2.58
N THR A 104 -3.53 -4.87 -2.46
CA THR A 104 -3.77 -6.31 -2.24
C THR A 104 -4.42 -6.59 -0.88
N SER A 105 -4.04 -5.83 0.15
CA SER A 105 -4.66 -5.91 1.48
C SER A 105 -6.16 -5.53 1.42
N VAL A 106 -6.47 -4.42 0.74
CA VAL A 106 -7.85 -3.95 0.56
C VAL A 106 -8.67 -5.01 -0.17
N LEU A 107 -8.14 -5.54 -1.27
CA LEU A 107 -8.80 -6.57 -2.07
C LEU A 107 -9.09 -7.83 -1.24
N LYS A 108 -8.13 -8.27 -0.41
CA LYS A 108 -8.33 -9.39 0.53
C LYS A 108 -9.44 -9.08 1.54
N ASN A 109 -9.44 -7.90 2.14
CA ASN A 109 -10.46 -7.49 3.10
C ASN A 109 -11.86 -7.41 2.45
N MET A 110 -11.97 -6.85 1.25
CA MET A 110 -13.21 -6.78 0.48
C MET A 110 -13.78 -8.16 0.14
N LEU A 111 -12.93 -9.10 -0.28
CA LEU A 111 -13.33 -10.49 -0.55
C LEU A 111 -13.88 -11.17 0.70
N LEU A 112 -13.24 -10.98 1.86
CA LEU A 112 -13.64 -11.57 3.12
C LEU A 112 -14.90 -10.92 3.72
N ILE A 113 -15.13 -9.63 3.42
CA ILE A 113 -16.40 -8.94 3.69
C ILE A 113 -17.52 -9.46 2.77
N GLY A 114 -17.20 -10.18 1.68
CA GLY A 114 -18.21 -10.76 0.79
C GLY A 114 -19.02 -9.71 0.03
N ILE A 115 -18.39 -8.58 -0.31
CA ILE A 115 -18.96 -7.56 -1.20
C ILE A 115 -19.37 -8.23 -2.52
N PRO A 116 -20.52 -7.87 -3.13
CA PRO A 116 -20.97 -8.46 -4.39
C PRO A 116 -20.02 -8.10 -5.55
N ILE A 117 -18.95 -8.89 -5.69
CA ILE A 117 -18.00 -8.83 -6.80
C ILE A 117 -18.46 -9.85 -7.86
N PRO A 118 -18.45 -9.49 -9.16
CA PRO A 118 -18.77 -10.43 -10.23
C PRO A 118 -17.95 -11.72 -10.12
N LYS A 119 -18.60 -12.88 -10.25
CA LYS A 119 -17.99 -14.20 -10.00
C LYS A 119 -16.65 -14.40 -10.76
N ASN A 120 -16.58 -13.94 -11.99
CA ASN A 120 -15.37 -14.04 -12.83
C ASN A 120 -14.17 -13.25 -12.28
N ILE A 121 -14.43 -12.06 -11.69
CA ILE A 121 -13.40 -11.22 -11.10
C ILE A 121 -12.96 -11.82 -9.76
N ARG A 122 -13.93 -12.30 -8.97
CA ARG A 122 -13.67 -12.95 -7.69
C ARG A 122 -12.75 -14.16 -7.84
N THR A 123 -13.05 -15.10 -8.74
CA THR A 123 -12.22 -16.30 -8.95
C THR A 123 -10.81 -15.95 -9.43
N ARG A 124 -10.68 -14.95 -10.31
CA ARG A 124 -9.37 -14.47 -10.77
C ARG A 124 -8.57 -13.81 -9.65
N LEU A 125 -9.22 -13.03 -8.81
CA LEU A 125 -8.59 -12.36 -7.68
C LEU A 125 -8.18 -13.36 -6.60
N GLU A 126 -9.03 -14.34 -6.29
CA GLU A 126 -8.70 -15.45 -5.37
C GLU A 126 -7.51 -16.26 -5.89
N ALA A 127 -7.47 -16.60 -7.18
CA ALA A 127 -6.34 -17.31 -7.78
C ALA A 127 -5.06 -16.45 -7.80
N TRP A 128 -5.17 -15.15 -8.05
CA TRP A 128 -4.05 -14.22 -8.02
C TRP A 128 -3.49 -14.05 -6.59
N LEU A 129 -4.37 -13.91 -5.60
CA LEU A 129 -3.99 -13.83 -4.19
C LEU A 129 -3.35 -15.14 -3.71
N ALA A 130 -3.92 -16.30 -4.06
CA ALA A 130 -3.33 -17.59 -3.71
C ALA A 130 -1.94 -17.80 -4.32
N LYS A 131 -1.69 -17.23 -5.52
CA LYS A 131 -0.40 -17.32 -6.21
C LYS A 131 0.64 -16.32 -5.69
N ASN A 132 0.23 -15.13 -5.26
CA ASN A 132 1.14 -14.05 -4.83
C ASN A 132 1.25 -13.90 -3.31
N THR A 133 0.37 -14.56 -2.56
CA THR A 133 0.39 -14.66 -1.09
C THR A 133 0.54 -16.14 -0.76
N GLU A 134 1.72 -16.72 -1.02
CA GLU A 134 2.03 -18.03 -0.46
C GLU A 134 1.97 -17.93 1.08
N GLU A 135 1.29 -18.91 1.66
CA GLU A 135 1.02 -19.16 3.09
C GLU A 135 -0.14 -18.42 3.77
N ILE A 136 -1.28 -19.14 3.86
CA ILE A 136 -1.70 -19.72 5.15
C ILE A 136 -2.09 -21.18 4.90
N HIS A 137 -1.09 -22.06 4.82
CA HIS A 137 -1.24 -23.40 5.38
C HIS A 137 -0.73 -23.31 6.82
N ASP A 138 -1.56 -22.75 7.71
CA ASP A 138 -1.36 -22.90 9.16
C ASP A 138 -2.68 -22.72 9.90
N GLU A 139 -3.62 -23.65 9.70
CA GLU A 139 -4.74 -23.90 10.63
C GLU A 139 -5.09 -25.41 10.69
N LYS A 140 -4.09 -26.29 10.55
CA LYS A 140 -4.22 -27.71 10.95
C LYS A 140 -2.90 -28.22 11.51
N GLY A 141 -2.67 -27.89 12.78
CA GLY A 141 -1.64 -28.45 13.65
C GLY A 141 -2.01 -28.21 15.10
#